data_AF-A0A2H9SLG6-F1
#
_entry.id   AF-A0A2H9SLG6-F1
#
_cell.length_a   1.000
_cell.length_b   1.000
_cell.length_c   1.000
_cell.angle_alpha   90.00
_cell.angle_beta   90.00
_cell.angle_gamma   90.00
#
_symmetry.space_group_name_H-M   'P 1'
#
loop_
_entity.id
_entity.type
_entity.pdbx_description
1 polymer ?
#
loop_
_entity_poly.entity_id
_entity_poly.type
_entity_poly.pdbx_seq_one_letter_code
_entity_poly.pdbx_strand_id
1 'polypeptide(L)'
;MVLEAIKEKILLKKQKLKEQEKMIKNQEKTSKIKRFSELGRLAYKAKLESLDEKVLLGAFLEIAEKSQDAKALKAWLERSEKIQNDTTSLKRILISFRAVPNQEIKDQLKKMNFRWNSFRGEYYGRGTKDDLTNLLKGLDVSIEVID
;
A
#
# COMPACT_ATOMS: atom_id res chain seq x y z
N MET A 1 -5.04 61.74 3.34
CA MET A 1 -6.22 60.96 2.91
C MET A 1 -5.97 59.97 1.76
N VAL A 2 -5.85 60.37 0.48
CA VAL A 2 -5.76 59.38 -0.64
C VAL A 2 -4.48 58.53 -0.59
N LEU A 3 -3.33 59.14 -0.26
CA LEU A 3 -2.04 58.44 -0.15
C LEU A 3 -1.97 57.44 1.01
N GLU A 4 -2.65 57.73 2.12
CA GLU A 4 -2.71 56.82 3.29
C GLU A 4 -3.55 55.58 2.98
N ALA A 5 -4.71 55.76 2.34
CA ALA A 5 -5.54 54.64 1.90
C ALA A 5 -4.83 53.73 0.89
N ILE A 6 -3.97 54.30 0.03
CA ILE A 6 -3.13 53.51 -0.89
C ILE A 6 -2.06 52.72 -0.12
N LYS A 7 -1.38 53.34 0.84
CA LYS A 7 -0.36 52.68 1.69
C LYS A 7 -0.98 51.52 2.48
N GLU A 8 -2.16 51.72 3.05
CA GLU A 8 -2.88 50.70 3.81
C GLU A 8 -3.31 49.52 2.92
N LYS A 9 -3.83 49.78 1.72
CA LYS A 9 -4.11 48.73 0.72
C LYS A 9 -2.86 47.94 0.32
N ILE A 10 -1.72 48.60 0.15
CA ILE A 10 -0.45 47.93 -0.16
C ILE A 10 0.01 47.06 1.02
N LEU A 11 -0.14 47.53 2.26
CA LEU A 11 0.22 46.78 3.46
C LEU A 11 -0.62 45.50 3.59
N LEU A 12 -1.94 45.60 3.38
CA LEU A 12 -2.85 44.46 3.40
C LEU A 12 -2.51 43.44 2.30
N LYS A 13 -2.18 43.91 1.08
CA LYS A 13 -1.71 43.03 0.00
C LYS A 13 -0.41 42.31 0.37
N LYS A 14 0.55 43.01 0.97
CA LYS A 14 1.81 42.41 1.43
C LYS A 14 1.59 41.36 2.53
N GLN A 15 0.67 41.61 3.46
CA GLN A 15 0.33 40.65 4.51
C GLN A 15 -0.30 39.38 3.91
N LYS A 16 -1.26 39.53 2.99
CA LYS A 16 -1.86 38.40 2.26
C LYS A 16 -0.84 37.59 1.47
N LEU A 17 0.09 38.25 0.80
CA LEU A 17 1.18 37.57 0.08
C LEU A 17 2.07 36.76 1.02
N LYS A 18 2.45 37.33 2.18
CA LYS A 18 3.25 36.60 3.19
C LYS A 18 2.53 35.38 3.74
N GLU A 19 1.22 35.48 3.96
CA GLU A 19 0.40 34.35 4.40
C GLU A 19 0.33 33.25 3.33
N GLN A 20 0.12 33.63 2.07
CA GLN A 20 0.13 32.71 0.94
C GLN A 20 1.50 32.02 0.77
N GLU A 21 2.60 32.76 0.85
CA GLU A 21 3.95 32.20 0.82
C GLU A 21 4.17 31.19 1.94
N LYS A 22 3.71 31.49 3.17
CA LYS A 22 3.80 30.57 4.30
C LYS A 22 2.96 29.30 4.07
N MET A 23 1.77 29.44 3.51
CA MET A 23 0.92 28.30 3.15
C MET A 23 1.59 27.41 2.09
N ILE A 24 2.13 28.00 1.02
CA ILE A 24 2.82 27.28 -0.05
C ILE A 24 4.01 26.51 0.53
N LYS A 25 4.87 27.16 1.32
CA LYS A 25 6.02 26.48 1.97
C LYS A 25 5.61 25.31 2.85
N ASN A 26 4.50 25.45 3.59
CA ASN A 26 3.99 24.36 4.42
C ASN A 26 3.44 23.20 3.57
N GLN A 27 2.79 23.49 2.45
CA GLN A 27 2.32 22.49 1.50
C GLN A 27 3.50 21.75 0.86
N GLU A 28 4.54 22.46 0.43
CA GLU A 28 5.77 21.87 -0.12
C GLU A 28 6.44 20.94 0.88
N LYS A 29 6.59 21.38 2.14
CA LYS A 29 7.14 20.57 3.22
C LYS A 29 6.32 19.29 3.43
N THR A 30 5.00 19.42 3.47
CA THR A 30 4.08 18.29 3.64
C THR A 30 4.20 17.30 2.49
N SER A 31 4.21 17.79 1.25
CA SER A 31 4.39 16.97 0.05
C SER A 31 5.73 16.25 0.04
N LYS A 32 6.81 16.92 0.47
CA LYS A 32 8.14 16.32 0.56
C LYS A 32 8.19 15.19 1.60
N ILE A 33 7.58 15.39 2.77
CA ILE A 33 7.48 14.35 3.81
C ILE A 33 6.67 13.14 3.31
N LYS A 34 5.55 13.39 2.62
CA LYS A 34 4.74 12.31 2.01
C LYS A 34 5.56 11.48 1.03
N ARG A 35 6.30 12.13 0.12
CA ARG A 35 7.19 11.44 -0.83
C ARG A 35 8.25 10.59 -0.13
N PHE A 36 8.88 11.09 0.93
CA PHE A 36 9.84 10.28 1.69
C PHE A 36 9.20 9.08 2.38
N SER A 37 7.99 9.24 2.93
CA SER A 37 7.23 8.13 3.51
C SER A 37 6.88 7.07 2.46
N GLU A 38 6.50 7.49 1.25
CA GLU A 38 6.21 6.57 0.14
C GLU A 38 7.46 5.80 -0.30
N LEU A 39 8.60 6.49 -0.46
CA LEU A 39 9.88 5.84 -0.77
C LEU A 39 10.28 4.84 0.31
N GLY A 40 10.14 5.19 1.58
CA GLY A 40 10.38 4.27 2.70
C GLY A 40 9.48 3.04 2.66
N ARG A 41 8.20 3.20 2.32
CA ARG A 41 7.28 2.06 2.12
C ARG A 41 7.70 1.17 0.96
N LEU A 42 8.18 1.74 -0.14
CA LEU A 42 8.70 0.96 -1.27
C LEU A 42 9.95 0.18 -0.90
N ALA A 43 10.88 0.81 -0.17
CA ALA A 43 12.08 0.15 0.33
C ALA A 43 11.73 -1.05 1.25
N TYR A 44 10.77 -0.87 2.16
CA TYR A 44 10.25 -1.95 3.01
C TYR A 44 9.61 -3.08 2.20
N LYS A 45 8.80 -2.76 1.18
CA LYS A 45 8.22 -3.79 0.29
C LYS A 45 9.30 -4.58 -0.46
N ALA A 46 10.41 -3.93 -0.79
CA ALA A 46 11.56 -4.55 -1.44
C ALA A 46 12.51 -5.28 -0.45
N LYS A 47 12.15 -5.36 0.84
CA LYS A 47 12.94 -6.00 1.91
C LYS A 47 14.34 -5.40 2.07
N LEU A 48 14.45 -4.08 1.91
CA LEU A 48 15.72 -3.35 1.97
C LEU A 48 16.03 -2.80 3.38
N GLU A 49 15.18 -3.04 4.37
CA GLU A 49 15.28 -2.47 5.72
C GLU A 49 16.53 -2.88 6.51
N SER A 50 17.13 -4.02 6.18
CA SER A 50 18.32 -4.53 6.87
C SER A 50 19.63 -4.12 6.22
N LEU A 51 19.59 -3.40 5.09
CA LEU A 51 20.80 -2.99 4.37
C LEU A 51 21.41 -1.75 5.02
N ASP A 52 22.75 -1.69 5.00
CA ASP A 52 23.51 -0.54 5.48
C ASP A 52 23.23 0.71 4.62
N GLU A 53 23.25 1.89 5.26
CA GLU A 53 22.95 3.18 4.61
C GLU A 53 23.86 3.43 3.41
N LYS A 54 25.15 3.08 3.47
CA LYS A 54 26.09 3.30 2.36
C LYS A 54 25.80 2.36 1.20
N VAL A 55 25.38 1.13 1.49
CA VAL A 55 24.99 0.15 0.47
C VAL A 55 23.71 0.59 -0.22
N LEU A 56 22.72 1.06 0.55
CA LEU A 56 21.48 1.62 0.00
C LEU A 56 21.75 2.83 -0.89
N LEU A 57 22.63 3.74 -0.45
CA LEU A 57 23.02 4.90 -1.24
C LEU A 57 23.67 4.47 -2.57
N GLY A 58 24.58 3.50 -2.54
CA GLY A 58 25.18 2.93 -3.76
C GLY A 58 24.14 2.35 -4.71
N ALA A 59 23.18 1.58 -4.20
CA ALA A 59 22.08 1.02 -5.00
C ALA A 59 21.18 2.13 -5.60
N PHE A 60 20.88 3.19 -4.84
CA PHE A 60 20.10 4.32 -5.37
C PHE A 60 20.85 5.09 -6.46
N LEU A 61 22.17 5.20 -6.37
CA LEU A 61 22.99 5.79 -7.44
C LEU A 61 22.93 4.93 -8.72
N GLU A 62 23.04 3.61 -8.60
CA GLU A 62 22.89 2.70 -9.74
C GLU A 62 21.50 2.82 -10.38
N ILE A 63 20.44 2.92 -9.56
CA ILE A 63 19.07 3.17 -10.05
C ILE A 63 19.00 4.51 -10.77
N ALA A 64 19.63 5.57 -10.24
CA ALA A 64 19.63 6.88 -10.86
C ALA A 64 20.32 6.88 -12.23
N GLU A 65 21.45 6.18 -12.36
CA GLU A 65 22.16 6.01 -13.63
C GLU A 65 21.29 5.26 -14.66
N LYS A 66 20.70 4.13 -14.24
CA LYS A 66 19.84 3.30 -15.11
C LYS A 66 18.49 3.94 -15.43
N SER A 67 18.02 4.91 -14.63
CA SER A 67 16.74 5.60 -14.86
C SER A 67 16.72 6.44 -16.14
N GLN A 68 17.89 6.73 -16.71
CA GLN A 68 17.99 7.41 -18.01
C GLN A 68 17.71 6.48 -19.19
N ASP A 69 17.76 5.15 -18.99
CA ASP A 69 17.46 4.16 -20.02
C ASP A 69 15.97 3.76 -19.98
N ALA A 70 15.26 4.07 -21.07
CA ALA A 70 13.85 3.71 -21.24
C ALA A 70 13.60 2.19 -21.19
N LYS A 71 14.57 1.35 -21.56
CA LYS A 71 14.44 -0.11 -21.48
C LYS A 71 14.47 -0.57 -20.02
N ALA A 72 15.38 -0.02 -19.21
CA ALA A 72 15.46 -0.33 -17.79
C ALA A 72 14.15 0.05 -17.06
N LEU A 73 13.60 1.23 -17.37
CA LEU A 73 12.31 1.67 -16.81
C LEU A 73 11.15 0.71 -17.16
N LYS A 74 11.05 0.28 -18.42
CA LYS A 74 10.02 -0.69 -18.84
C LYS A 74 10.18 -2.03 -18.12
N ALA A 75 11.40 -2.55 -18.03
CA ALA A 75 11.66 -3.80 -17.32
C ALA A 75 11.29 -3.73 -15.83
N TRP A 76 11.55 -2.60 -15.17
CA TRP A 76 11.15 -2.40 -13.78
C TRP A 76 9.63 -2.29 -13.60
N LEU A 77 8.93 -1.65 -14.53
CA LEU A 77 7.46 -1.58 -14.54
C LEU A 77 6.85 -2.97 -14.65
N GLU A 78 7.26 -3.77 -15.64
CA GLU A 78 6.78 -5.15 -15.81
C GLU A 78 7.05 -6.01 -14.56
N ARG A 79 8.21 -5.84 -13.93
CA ARG A 79 8.55 -6.53 -12.68
C ARG A 79 7.62 -6.12 -11.54
N SER A 80 7.30 -4.83 -11.44
CA SER A 80 6.38 -4.32 -10.41
C SER A 80 4.96 -4.82 -10.61
N GLU A 81 4.50 -4.93 -11.86
CA GLU A 81 3.16 -5.43 -12.21
C GLU A 81 3.01 -6.92 -11.88
N LYS A 82 4.04 -7.74 -12.14
CA LYS A 82 4.05 -9.16 -11.75
C LYS A 82 3.88 -9.34 -10.23
N ILE A 83 4.61 -8.55 -9.44
CA ILE A 83 4.52 -8.59 -7.97
C ILE A 83 3.15 -8.12 -7.49
N GLN A 84 2.56 -7.10 -8.14
CA GLN A 84 1.21 -6.66 -7.81
C GLN A 84 0.17 -7.74 -8.15
N ASN A 85 0.28 -8.40 -9.30
CA ASN A 85 -0.64 -9.47 -9.70
C ASN A 85 -0.56 -10.68 -8.76
N ASP A 86 0.64 -11.08 -8.33
CA ASP A 86 0.82 -12.13 -7.31
C ASP A 86 0.14 -11.75 -5.98
N THR A 87 0.19 -10.48 -5.59
CA THR A 87 -0.45 -10.00 -4.34
C THR A 87 -1.96 -9.78 -4.49
N THR A 88 -2.45 -9.51 -5.71
CA THR A 88 -3.86 -9.23 -6.02
C THR A 88 -4.66 -10.51 -6.32
N SER A 89 -3.99 -11.65 -6.47
CA SER A 89 -4.63 -12.97 -6.60
C SER A 89 -5.45 -13.38 -5.37
N LEU A 90 -5.13 -12.82 -4.20
CA LEU A 90 -5.81 -13.13 -2.94
C LEU A 90 -7.12 -12.34 -2.81
N LYS A 91 -8.21 -12.94 -3.27
CA LYS A 91 -9.56 -12.38 -3.13
C LYS A 91 -10.07 -12.53 -1.69
N ARG A 92 -11.03 -11.69 -1.29
CA ARG A 92 -11.72 -11.88 -0.01
C ARG A 92 -12.63 -13.10 -0.15
N ILE A 93 -12.51 -14.04 0.78
CA ILE A 93 -13.28 -15.28 0.72
C ILE A 93 -14.00 -15.47 2.06
N LEU A 94 -15.27 -15.85 1.96
CA LEU A 94 -16.07 -16.39 3.05
C LEU A 94 -16.18 -17.90 2.87
N ILE A 95 -16.06 -18.63 3.98
CA ILE A 95 -16.14 -20.09 4.02
C ILE A 95 -17.18 -20.48 5.07
N SER A 96 -18.27 -21.10 4.62
CA SER A 96 -19.39 -21.52 5.46
C SER A 96 -19.45 -23.04 5.52
N PHE A 97 -19.46 -23.61 6.73
CA PHE A 97 -19.44 -25.04 6.96
C PHE A 97 -20.84 -25.55 7.34
N ARG A 98 -21.33 -26.63 6.71
CA ARG A 98 -22.59 -27.27 7.13
C ARG A 98 -22.43 -28.13 8.38
N ALA A 99 -21.26 -28.73 8.57
CA ALA A 99 -20.89 -29.47 9.78
C ALA A 99 -19.64 -28.86 10.40
N VAL A 100 -19.52 -28.91 11.73
CA VAL A 100 -18.37 -28.30 12.44
C VAL A 100 -17.06 -28.86 11.87
N PRO A 101 -16.15 -28.01 11.35
CA PRO A 101 -14.90 -28.49 10.78
C PRO A 101 -14.04 -29.16 11.87
N ASN A 102 -13.28 -30.18 11.46
CA ASN A 102 -12.34 -30.84 12.35
C ASN A 102 -11.23 -29.86 12.81
N GLN A 103 -10.53 -30.21 13.89
CA GLN A 103 -9.52 -29.31 14.46
C GLN A 103 -8.35 -29.03 13.48
N GLU A 104 -7.99 -30.02 12.67
CA GLU A 104 -6.93 -29.91 11.67
C GLU A 104 -7.21 -28.81 10.63
N ILE A 105 -8.44 -28.73 10.13
CA ILE A 105 -8.86 -27.70 9.17
C ILE A 105 -8.92 -26.33 9.83
N LYS A 106 -9.39 -26.25 11.09
CA LYS A 106 -9.37 -24.98 11.82
C LYS A 106 -7.95 -24.44 11.96
N ASP A 107 -6.98 -25.30 12.23
CA ASP A 107 -5.58 -24.92 12.35
C ASP A 107 -4.95 -24.55 11.00
N GLN A 108 -5.32 -25.24 9.91
CA GLN A 108 -4.88 -24.90 8.55
C GLN A 108 -5.46 -23.55 8.09
N LEU A 109 -6.75 -23.31 8.32
CA LEU A 109 -7.38 -22.01 8.01
C LEU A 109 -6.74 -20.87 8.81
N LYS A 110 -6.41 -21.11 10.09
CA LYS A 110 -5.69 -20.15 10.92
C LYS A 110 -4.29 -19.85 10.37
N LYS A 111 -3.55 -20.86 9.89
CA LYS A 111 -2.25 -20.68 9.21
C LYS A 111 -2.39 -19.88 7.92
N MET A 112 -3.49 -20.04 7.19
CA MET A 112 -3.83 -19.26 6.00
C MET A 112 -4.42 -17.87 6.32
N ASN A 113 -4.38 -17.42 7.57
CA ASN A 113 -4.93 -16.13 8.04
C ASN A 113 -6.45 -15.96 7.89
N PHE A 114 -7.20 -17.04 7.75
CA PHE A 114 -8.66 -17.02 7.86
C PHE A 114 -9.08 -16.93 9.33
N ARG A 115 -10.03 -16.04 9.62
CA ARG A 115 -10.55 -15.78 10.97
C ARG A 115 -11.98 -16.26 11.08
N TRP A 116 -12.29 -16.90 12.19
CA TRP A 116 -13.66 -17.29 12.52
C TRP A 116 -14.51 -16.07 12.88
N ASN A 117 -15.66 -15.95 12.23
CA ASN A 117 -16.71 -15.01 12.58
C ASN A 117 -17.80 -15.75 13.36
N SER A 118 -17.83 -15.57 14.68
CA SER A 118 -18.81 -16.22 15.56
C SER A 118 -20.25 -15.78 15.33
N PHE A 119 -20.48 -14.59 14.77
CA PHE A 119 -21.82 -14.07 14.50
C PHE A 119 -22.45 -14.74 13.27
N ARG A 120 -21.66 -14.98 12.22
CA ARG A 120 -22.14 -15.63 10.99
C ARG A 120 -21.92 -17.14 10.96
N GLY A 121 -21.05 -17.66 11.81
CA GLY A 121 -20.64 -19.06 11.75
C GLY A 121 -19.76 -19.36 10.52
N GLU A 122 -18.93 -18.40 10.10
CA GLU A 122 -18.17 -18.46 8.85
C GLU A 122 -16.71 -18.06 9.06
N TYR A 123 -15.80 -18.59 8.26
CA TYR A 123 -14.43 -18.08 8.19
C TYR A 123 -14.33 -16.98 7.14
N TYR A 124 -13.62 -15.91 7.48
CA TYR A 124 -13.34 -14.78 6.60
C TYR A 124 -11.83 -14.59 6.47
N GLY A 125 -11.34 -14.43 5.25
CA GLY A 125 -9.92 -14.21 5.00
C GLY A 125 -9.63 -13.78 3.57
N ARG A 126 -8.35 -13.75 3.21
CA ARG A 126 -7.89 -13.55 1.84
C ARG A 126 -7.17 -14.80 1.37
N GLY A 127 -7.54 -15.33 0.22
CA GLY A 127 -7.05 -16.61 -0.27
C GLY A 127 -7.34 -16.83 -1.75
N THR A 128 -6.80 -17.92 -2.29
CA THR A 128 -7.13 -18.42 -3.63
C THR A 128 -8.23 -19.46 -3.51
N LYS A 129 -9.21 -19.44 -4.42
CA LYS A 129 -10.28 -20.45 -4.42
C LYS A 129 -9.74 -21.86 -4.64
N ASP A 130 -8.70 -22.01 -5.47
CA ASP A 130 -8.10 -23.32 -5.76
C ASP A 130 -7.43 -23.94 -4.53
N ASP A 131 -6.68 -23.15 -3.75
CA ASP A 131 -6.05 -23.62 -2.51
C ASP A 131 -7.09 -24.10 -1.50
N LEU A 132 -8.19 -23.36 -1.35
CA LEU A 132 -9.29 -23.73 -0.44
C LEU A 132 -10.07 -24.94 -0.95
N THR A 133 -10.29 -25.06 -2.26
CA THR A 133 -11.01 -26.18 -2.85
C THR A 133 -10.22 -27.48 -2.68
N ASN A 134 -8.89 -27.43 -2.77
CA ASN A 134 -8.02 -28.56 -2.48
C ASN A 134 -7.99 -28.91 -0.99
N LEU A 135 -7.92 -27.90 -0.12
CA LEU A 135 -7.88 -28.09 1.34
C LEU A 135 -9.18 -28.68 1.89
N LEU A 136 -10.32 -28.22 1.37
CA LEU A 136 -11.66 -28.56 1.86
C LEU A 136 -12.32 -29.66 1.02
N LYS A 137 -11.53 -30.34 0.18
CA LYS A 137 -11.99 -31.40 -0.69
C LYS A 137 -12.60 -32.54 0.14
N GLY A 138 -13.86 -32.87 -0.14
CA GLY A 138 -14.59 -33.92 0.58
C GLY A 138 -15.41 -33.45 1.78
N LEU A 139 -15.47 -32.13 2.03
CA LEU A 139 -16.36 -31.54 3.02
C LEU A 139 -17.48 -30.75 2.36
N ASP A 140 -18.63 -30.72 3.02
CA ASP A 140 -19.80 -29.96 2.58
C ASP A 140 -19.64 -28.49 3.01
N VAL A 141 -18.98 -27.70 2.16
CA VAL A 141 -18.56 -26.31 2.42
C VAL A 141 -19.01 -25.39 1.29
N SER A 142 -19.50 -24.21 1.64
CA SER A 142 -19.75 -23.11 0.71
C SER A 142 -18.56 -22.14 0.72
N ILE A 143 -18.01 -21.83 -0.46
CA ILE A 143 -16.92 -20.87 -0.63
C ILE A 143 -17.44 -19.71 -1.47
N GLU A 144 -17.59 -18.54 -0.85
CA GLU A 144 -18.03 -17.31 -1.51
C GLU A 144 -16.85 -16.36 -1.68
N VAL A 145 -16.65 -15.89 -2.91
CA VAL A 145 -15.62 -14.91 -3.24
C VAL A 145 -16.27 -13.53 -3.29
N ILE A 146 -15.79 -12.61 -2.46
CA ILE A 146 -16.23 -11.21 -2.44
C ILE A 146 -15.19 -10.37 -3.17
N ASP A 147 -15.63 -9.63 -4.18
CA ASP A 147 -14.83 -8.60 -4.87
C ASP A 147 -14.81 -7.27 -4.08
#